data_AF-A0A7C4FGE4-F1
#
_entry.id   AF-A0A7C4FGE4-F1
#
_cell.length_a   1.000
_cell.length_b   1.000
_cell.length_c   1.000
_cell.angle_alpha   90.00
_cell.angle_beta   90.00
_cell.angle_gamma   90.00
#
_symmetry.space_group_name_H-M   'P 1'
#
loop_
_entity.id
_entity.type
_entity.pdbx_description
1 polymer ?
#
loop_
_entity_poly.entity_id
_entity_poly.type
_entity_poly.pdbx_seq_one_letter_code
_entity_poly.pdbx_strand_id
1 'polypeptide(L)'
;MRLRVILPAVIAVALVTGFLLFPRRPSPVAYVQGPNFPNRRQLQYLAVSGGTGIESIYLVKAYEYDPSKDLSGQPAVLAKIQRSLEKVTVPAGQLFDIVVVVRATAPGGIAVVRKEYLRVRLWGSSEGGTFESSSTDEMEHVLENSGYGTSQGYLRANVVFDNDGDRYLLSPGQLLCLEYLALDVVR
;
A
#
# COMPACT_ATOMS: atom_id res chain seq x y z
N MET A 1 -47.82 34.29 27.81
CA MET A 1 -46.47 34.78 27.44
C MET A 1 -45.38 33.68 27.56
N ARG A 2 -45.62 32.44 27.08
CA ARG A 2 -44.62 31.34 27.14
C ARG A 2 -44.41 30.60 25.81
N LEU A 3 -45.31 30.76 24.83
CA LEU A 3 -45.25 30.08 23.54
C LEU A 3 -44.05 30.54 22.66
N ARG A 4 -43.63 31.81 22.80
CA ARG A 4 -42.53 32.39 22.02
C ARG A 4 -41.14 31.86 22.40
N VAL A 5 -40.99 31.25 23.58
CA VAL A 5 -39.70 30.70 24.06
C VAL A 5 -39.60 29.19 23.80
N ILE A 6 -40.73 28.48 23.78
CA ILE A 6 -40.76 27.03 23.57
C ILE A 6 -40.51 26.68 22.10
N LEU A 7 -41.07 27.46 21.16
CA LEU A 7 -40.92 27.21 19.72
C LEU A 7 -39.46 27.19 19.24
N PRO A 8 -38.59 28.16 19.58
CA PRO A 8 -37.18 28.12 19.15
C PRO A 8 -36.39 26.97 19.79
N ALA A 9 -36.72 26.56 21.02
CA ALA A 9 -36.07 25.43 21.69
C ALA A 9 -36.40 24.09 21.00
N VAL A 10 -37.65 23.89 20.58
CA VAL A 10 -38.07 22.69 19.84
C VAL A 10 -37.40 22.63 18.46
N ILE A 11 -37.28 23.77 17.77
CA ILE A 11 -36.58 23.85 16.46
C ILE A 11 -35.09 23.53 16.62
N ALA A 12 -34.43 24.03 17.67
CA ALA A 12 -33.02 23.74 17.93
C ALA A 12 -32.79 22.25 18.21
N VAL A 13 -33.65 21.62 19.02
CA VAL A 13 -33.57 20.17 19.30
C VAL A 13 -33.82 19.35 18.04
N ALA A 14 -34.80 19.73 17.21
CA ALA A 14 -35.10 19.07 15.94
C ALA A 14 -33.96 19.22 14.91
N LEU A 15 -33.27 20.37 14.90
CA LEU A 15 -32.09 20.58 14.04
C LEU A 15 -30.88 19.76 14.49
N VAL A 16 -30.63 19.68 15.81
CA VAL A 16 -29.52 18.88 16.36
C VAL A 16 -29.78 17.38 16.18
N THR A 17 -31.00 16.91 16.41
CA THR A 17 -31.37 15.51 16.14
C THR A 17 -31.37 15.21 14.64
N GLY A 18 -31.85 16.14 13.80
CA GLY A 18 -31.72 16.04 12.35
C GLY A 18 -30.25 15.87 11.92
N PHE A 19 -29.35 16.72 12.40
CA PHE A 19 -27.92 16.66 12.10
C PHE A 19 -27.24 15.37 12.58
N LEU A 20 -27.66 14.82 13.72
CA LEU A 20 -27.16 13.56 14.26
C LEU A 20 -27.73 12.32 13.54
N LEU A 21 -28.94 12.43 12.97
CA LEU A 21 -29.62 11.36 12.24
C LEU A 21 -29.34 11.39 10.73
N PHE A 22 -28.77 12.46 10.20
CA PHE A 22 -28.29 12.47 8.82
C PHE A 22 -27.11 11.48 8.71
N PRO A 23 -27.22 10.45 7.86
CA PRO A 23 -26.09 9.58 7.61
C PRO A 23 -24.94 10.45 7.10
N ARG A 24 -23.81 10.42 7.82
CA ARG A 24 -22.56 11.00 7.32
C ARG A 24 -22.39 10.44 5.91
N ARG A 25 -22.35 11.32 4.90
CA ARG A 25 -22.12 10.88 3.52
C ARG A 25 -20.90 9.96 3.53
N PRO A 26 -20.97 8.77 2.90
CA PRO A 26 -19.80 7.90 2.83
C PRO A 26 -18.65 8.73 2.26
N SER A 27 -17.50 8.67 2.94
CA SER A 27 -16.31 9.39 2.48
C SER A 27 -16.04 8.98 1.03
N PRO A 28 -15.74 9.94 0.14
CA PRO A 28 -15.42 9.61 -1.23
C PRO A 28 -14.25 8.62 -1.27
N VAL A 29 -14.36 7.60 -2.12
CA VAL A 29 -13.33 6.56 -2.27
C VAL A 29 -12.66 6.66 -3.63
N ALA A 30 -11.39 6.28 -3.64
CA ALA A 30 -10.63 5.96 -4.85
C ALA A 30 -10.24 4.49 -4.82
N TYR A 31 -9.67 4.01 -5.93
CA TYR A 31 -9.36 2.61 -6.10
C TYR A 31 -7.90 2.41 -6.48
N VAL A 32 -7.31 1.34 -5.94
CA VAL A 32 -6.02 0.83 -6.38
C VAL A 32 -6.18 -0.63 -6.76
N GLN A 33 -5.64 -1.00 -7.91
CA GLN A 33 -5.65 -2.36 -8.42
C GLN A 33 -4.25 -2.94 -8.38
N GLY A 34 -4.11 -4.16 -7.86
CA GLY A 34 -2.84 -4.88 -7.78
C GLY A 34 -2.24 -5.27 -9.14
N PRO A 35 -0.93 -5.62 -9.17
CA PRO A 35 -0.17 -5.91 -10.37
C PRO A 35 -0.79 -7.02 -11.22
N ASN A 36 -0.61 -6.89 -12.55
CA ASN A 36 -0.83 -7.97 -13.49
C ASN A 36 0.48 -8.75 -13.68
N PHE A 37 0.48 -10.05 -13.38
CA PHE A 37 1.66 -10.89 -13.66
C PHE A 37 1.47 -11.57 -15.02
N PRO A 38 2.25 -11.20 -16.05
CA PRO A 38 1.99 -11.56 -17.45
C PRO A 38 1.98 -13.06 -17.76
N ASN A 39 2.46 -13.90 -16.83
CA ASN A 39 2.53 -15.35 -17.01
C ASN A 39 1.41 -16.15 -16.33
N ARG A 40 0.43 -15.52 -15.66
CA ARG A 40 -0.69 -16.26 -15.03
C ARG A 40 -2.03 -15.53 -15.21
N ARG A 41 -2.92 -16.11 -16.03
CA ARG A 41 -4.30 -15.63 -16.28
C ARG A 41 -5.28 -15.82 -15.09
N GLN A 42 -4.79 -16.16 -13.89
CA GLN A 42 -5.59 -16.44 -12.70
C GLN A 42 -5.18 -15.51 -11.55
N LEU A 43 -6.15 -15.15 -10.69
CA LEU A 43 -5.89 -14.44 -9.42
C LEU A 43 -4.89 -15.26 -8.60
N GLN A 44 -3.66 -14.77 -8.46
CA GLN A 44 -2.59 -15.43 -7.70
C GLN A 44 -2.25 -14.58 -6.48
N TYR A 45 -2.03 -15.22 -5.34
CA TYR A 45 -1.40 -14.56 -4.20
C TYR A 45 0.02 -14.07 -4.56
N LEU A 46 0.45 -12.97 -3.97
CA LEU A 46 1.69 -12.28 -4.35
C LEU A 46 2.97 -13.11 -4.18
N ALA A 47 2.96 -14.23 -3.47
CA ALA A 47 4.11 -15.13 -3.38
C ALA A 47 4.37 -15.90 -4.71
N VAL A 48 5.48 -15.57 -5.38
CA VAL A 48 5.96 -16.36 -6.53
C VAL A 48 6.58 -17.67 -6.02
N SER A 49 6.05 -18.80 -6.46
CA SER A 49 6.59 -20.12 -6.12
C SER A 49 7.97 -20.35 -6.74
N GLY A 50 9.03 -20.52 -5.93
CA GLY A 50 10.34 -21.03 -6.38
C GLY A 50 11.59 -20.16 -6.14
N GLY A 51 11.50 -19.04 -5.41
CA GLY A 51 12.64 -18.17 -5.08
C GLY A 51 12.19 -16.90 -4.38
N THR A 52 13.12 -15.98 -4.10
CA THR A 52 12.90 -14.57 -3.71
C THR A 52 11.56 -14.01 -4.23
N GLY A 53 10.73 -13.37 -3.40
CA GLY A 53 9.37 -13.01 -3.79
C GLY A 53 8.81 -11.75 -3.16
N ILE A 54 7.78 -11.21 -3.80
CA ILE A 54 6.89 -10.20 -3.23
C ILE A 54 5.92 -10.92 -2.30
N GLU A 55 5.74 -10.44 -1.07
CA GLU A 55 4.83 -11.07 -0.10
C GLU A 55 3.48 -10.34 -0.03
N SER A 56 3.51 -9.01 -0.07
CA SER A 56 2.32 -8.17 0.02
C SER A 56 2.60 -6.75 -0.45
N ILE A 57 1.57 -6.04 -0.88
CA ILE A 57 1.64 -4.61 -1.18
C ILE A 57 0.69 -3.89 -0.22
N TYR A 58 1.22 -2.93 0.53
CA TYR A 58 0.45 -2.08 1.41
C TYR A 58 0.29 -0.69 0.81
N LEU A 59 -0.89 -0.12 1.00
CA LEU A 59 -1.14 1.30 0.82
C LEU A 59 -1.15 1.91 2.20
N VAL A 60 -0.20 2.78 2.50
CA VAL A 60 0.04 3.29 3.85
C VAL A 60 -0.05 4.80 3.83
N LYS A 61 -0.72 5.40 4.82
CA LYS A 61 -0.77 6.86 4.95
C LYS A 61 0.64 7.42 5.01
N ALA A 62 0.92 8.41 4.17
CA ALA A 62 2.20 9.10 4.17
C ALA A 62 2.50 9.67 5.57
N TYR A 63 3.76 9.61 6.00
CA TYR A 63 4.26 10.18 7.26
C TYR A 63 3.72 9.58 8.58
N GLU A 64 2.81 8.61 8.53
CA GLU A 64 2.18 8.02 9.73
C GLU A 64 2.74 6.63 10.09
N TYR A 65 3.82 6.17 9.45
CA TYR A 65 4.39 4.84 9.68
C TYR A 65 5.92 4.86 9.71
N ASP A 66 6.49 3.82 10.31
CA ASP A 66 7.91 3.53 10.28
C ASP A 66 8.16 2.43 9.24
N PRO A 67 8.84 2.71 8.13
CA PRO A 67 9.08 1.73 7.08
C PRO A 67 9.98 0.57 7.53
N SER A 68 10.68 0.70 8.67
CA SER A 68 11.52 -0.35 9.23
C SER A 68 10.76 -1.31 10.17
N LYS A 69 9.43 -1.19 10.26
CA LYS A 69 8.57 -2.04 11.10
C LYS A 69 7.61 -2.87 10.28
N ASP A 70 7.14 -3.97 10.90
CA ASP A 70 6.05 -4.76 10.33
C ASP A 70 4.78 -3.91 10.25
N LEU A 71 4.27 -3.72 9.03
CA LEU A 71 3.08 -2.92 8.75
C LEU A 71 1.78 -3.68 9.03
N SER A 72 1.84 -4.99 9.25
CA SER A 72 0.66 -5.81 9.51
C SER A 72 -0.10 -5.31 10.74
N GLY A 73 -1.35 -4.89 10.54
CA GLY A 73 -2.22 -4.41 11.61
C GLY A 73 -1.92 -3.00 12.12
N GLN A 74 -1.03 -2.24 11.46
CA GLN A 74 -0.78 -0.85 11.85
C GLN A 74 -1.94 0.08 11.45
N PRO A 75 -2.32 1.06 12.28
CA PRO A 75 -3.40 2.02 11.98
C PRO A 75 -3.18 2.87 10.73
N ALA A 76 -1.93 3.04 10.31
CA ALA A 76 -1.57 3.80 9.12
C ALA A 76 -1.87 3.04 7.81
N VAL A 77 -2.11 1.73 7.86
CA VAL A 77 -2.44 0.93 6.68
C VAL A 77 -3.86 1.25 6.20
N LEU A 78 -3.96 1.79 4.99
CA LEU A 78 -5.23 2.08 4.31
C LEU A 78 -5.81 0.82 3.68
N ALA A 79 -4.96 0.04 3.00
CA ALA A 79 -5.35 -1.21 2.38
C ALA A 79 -4.14 -2.12 2.19
N LYS A 80 -4.42 -3.41 1.99
CA LYS A 80 -3.44 -4.44 1.64
C LYS A 80 -3.91 -5.16 0.40
N ILE A 81 -3.08 -5.17 -0.64
CA ILE A 81 -3.25 -5.97 -1.84
C ILE A 81 -2.47 -7.26 -1.61
N GLN A 82 -3.16 -8.39 -1.72
CA GLN A 82 -2.64 -9.73 -1.52
C GLN A 82 -2.61 -10.56 -2.80
N ARG A 83 -3.36 -10.15 -3.83
CA ARG A 83 -3.52 -10.90 -5.07
C ARG A 83 -3.31 -10.03 -6.30
N SER A 84 -2.95 -10.67 -7.41
CA SER A 84 -2.93 -10.04 -8.73
C SER A 84 -4.31 -9.46 -9.07
N LEU A 85 -4.33 -8.28 -9.70
CA LEU A 85 -5.55 -7.58 -10.12
C LEU A 85 -6.58 -7.31 -9.00
N GLU A 86 -6.23 -7.53 -7.73
CA GLU A 86 -7.11 -7.25 -6.61
C GLU A 86 -7.37 -5.75 -6.51
N LYS A 87 -8.64 -5.37 -6.48
CA LYS A 87 -9.06 -3.98 -6.37
C LYS A 87 -9.40 -3.66 -4.92
N VAL A 88 -8.69 -2.72 -4.33
CA VAL A 88 -8.90 -2.22 -2.97
C VAL A 88 -9.37 -0.78 -3.01
N THR A 89 -10.09 -0.34 -1.96
CA THR A 89 -10.50 1.05 -1.80
C THR A 89 -9.57 1.80 -0.88
N VAL A 90 -9.27 3.05 -1.21
CA VAL A 90 -8.58 4.00 -0.33
C VAL A 90 -9.43 5.27 -0.18
N PRO A 91 -9.30 6.02 0.93
CA PRO A 91 -9.95 7.31 1.06
C PRO A 91 -9.46 8.27 -0.04
N ALA A 92 -10.37 8.89 -0.77
CA ALA A 92 -9.99 9.90 -1.76
C ALA A 92 -9.41 11.14 -1.06
N GLY A 93 -8.40 11.77 -1.67
CA GLY A 93 -7.70 12.92 -1.09
C GLY A 93 -6.74 12.59 0.06
N GLN A 94 -6.56 11.31 0.42
CA GLN A 94 -5.55 10.89 1.37
C GLN A 94 -4.21 10.67 0.65
N LEU A 95 -3.14 11.28 1.15
CA LEU A 95 -1.78 10.99 0.71
C LEU A 95 -1.34 9.61 1.21
N PHE A 96 -0.75 8.82 0.32
CA PHE A 96 -0.26 7.49 0.65
C PHE A 96 1.03 7.12 -0.08
N ASP A 97 1.76 6.18 0.52
CA ASP A 97 2.88 5.46 -0.08
C ASP A 97 2.45 4.05 -0.49
N ILE A 98 3.11 3.51 -1.50
CA ILE A 98 2.98 2.10 -1.88
C ILE A 98 4.19 1.37 -1.28
N VAL A 99 3.93 0.48 -0.31
CA VAL A 99 4.99 -0.30 0.32
C VAL A 99 4.92 -1.74 -0.14
N VAL A 100 5.95 -2.18 -0.86
CA VAL A 100 6.09 -3.55 -1.34
C VAL A 100 6.92 -4.34 -0.35
N VAL A 101 6.32 -5.34 0.28
CA VAL A 101 7.05 -6.26 1.15
C VAL A 101 7.66 -7.35 0.31
N VAL A 102 8.97 -7.53 0.44
CA VAL A 102 9.73 -8.52 -0.31
C VAL A 102 10.52 -9.42 0.63
N ARG A 103 10.66 -10.68 0.23
CA ARG A 103 11.56 -11.65 0.84
C ARG A 103 12.57 -12.08 -0.20
N ALA A 104 13.83 -11.71 -0.01
CA ALA A 104 14.93 -12.19 -0.82
C ALA A 104 15.67 -13.35 -0.10
N THR A 105 15.94 -14.43 -0.81
CA THR A 105 16.71 -15.61 -0.37
C THR A 105 17.96 -15.73 -1.22
N ALA A 106 19.07 -16.22 -0.67
CA ALA A 106 20.28 -16.46 -1.45
C ALA A 106 20.21 -17.84 -2.15
N PRO A 107 20.09 -17.92 -3.49
CA PRO A 107 20.13 -19.22 -4.17
C PRO A 107 21.55 -19.79 -4.17
N GLY A 108 21.68 -21.08 -3.82
CA GLY A 108 22.80 -21.93 -4.27
C GLY A 108 24.21 -21.62 -3.77
N GLY A 109 24.39 -20.98 -2.61
CA GLY A 109 25.71 -20.83 -1.98
C GLY A 109 26.28 -19.41 -1.92
N ILE A 110 25.49 -18.39 -2.28
CA ILE A 110 25.84 -17.01 -1.93
C ILE A 110 25.63 -16.86 -0.42
N ALA A 111 26.69 -16.60 0.35
CA ALA A 111 26.62 -16.52 1.80
C ALA A 111 25.78 -15.35 2.33
N VAL A 112 25.41 -14.39 1.47
CA VAL A 112 24.80 -13.13 1.89
C VAL A 112 23.73 -12.62 0.92
N VAL A 113 22.50 -12.48 1.39
CA VAL A 113 21.52 -11.54 0.82
C VAL A 113 21.77 -10.19 1.47
N ARG A 114 22.14 -9.19 0.68
CA ARG A 114 22.30 -7.81 1.16
C ARG A 114 21.22 -6.93 0.56
N LYS A 115 20.87 -5.84 1.25
CA LYS A 115 19.89 -4.89 0.73
C LYS A 115 20.36 -4.27 -0.58
N GLU A 116 21.67 -4.03 -0.73
CA GLU A 116 22.28 -3.41 -1.92
C GLU A 116 22.10 -4.27 -3.20
N TYR A 117 21.70 -5.52 -3.04
CA TYR A 117 21.42 -6.45 -4.13
C TYR A 117 19.94 -6.61 -4.43
N LEU A 118 19.08 -5.92 -3.69
CA LEU A 118 17.64 -5.94 -3.88
C LEU A 118 17.26 -4.80 -4.81
N ARG A 119 16.50 -5.07 -5.87
CA ARG A 119 15.87 -4.03 -6.67
C ARG A 119 14.43 -4.43 -6.97
N VAL A 120 13.49 -3.57 -6.59
CA VAL A 120 12.08 -3.73 -6.94
C VAL A 120 11.73 -2.70 -8.00
N ARG A 121 11.09 -3.15 -9.06
CA ARG A 121 10.60 -2.27 -10.12
C ARG A 121 9.08 -2.29 -10.15
N LEU A 122 8.47 -1.11 -10.15
CA LEU A 122 7.04 -0.90 -10.13
C LEU A 122 6.63 -0.11 -11.37
N TRP A 123 5.64 -0.61 -12.09
CA TRP A 123 4.95 0.08 -13.17
C TRP A 123 3.50 0.27 -12.80
N GLY A 124 2.94 1.40 -13.19
CA GLY A 124 1.52 1.64 -13.03
C GLY A 124 0.96 2.66 -13.98
N SER A 125 -0.36 2.77 -13.97
CA SER A 125 -1.11 3.75 -14.73
C SER A 125 -2.25 4.34 -13.91
N SER A 126 -2.56 5.60 -14.22
CA SER A 126 -3.73 6.30 -13.71
C SER A 126 -4.32 7.15 -14.84
N GLU A 127 -5.42 7.85 -14.57
CA GLU A 127 -6.00 8.82 -15.51
C GLU A 127 -4.98 9.89 -15.97
N GLY A 128 -3.95 10.17 -15.16
CA GLY A 128 -2.88 11.13 -15.48
C GLY A 128 -1.75 10.58 -16.36
N GLY A 129 -1.72 9.28 -16.64
CA GLY A 129 -0.67 8.64 -17.44
C GLY A 129 -0.04 7.41 -16.78
N THR A 130 1.00 6.89 -17.43
CA THR A 130 1.80 5.73 -16.99
C THR A 130 3.07 6.19 -16.27
N PHE A 131 3.53 5.40 -15.30
CA PHE A 131 4.81 5.61 -14.60
C PHE A 131 5.58 4.30 -14.44
N GLU A 132 6.90 4.43 -14.31
CA GLU A 132 7.84 3.37 -14.00
C GLU A 132 8.81 3.89 -12.94
N SER A 133 9.05 3.10 -11.90
CA SER A 133 9.99 3.42 -10.83
C SER A 133 10.79 2.18 -10.42
N SER A 134 12.08 2.37 -10.14
CA SER A 134 12.95 1.34 -9.57
C SER A 134 13.36 1.75 -8.16
N SER A 135 13.46 0.79 -7.23
CA SER A 135 13.90 1.07 -5.86
C SER A 135 15.37 1.46 -5.79
N THR A 136 15.68 2.32 -4.83
CA THR A 136 17.04 2.70 -4.43
C THR A 136 17.33 2.19 -3.01
N ASP A 137 18.59 2.22 -2.61
CA ASP A 137 19.01 1.76 -1.27
C ASP A 137 18.36 2.55 -0.11
N GLU A 138 17.86 3.77 -0.39
CA GLU A 138 17.16 4.64 0.57
C GLU A 138 15.68 4.25 0.71
N MET A 139 15.10 3.63 -0.32
CA MET A 139 13.71 3.13 -0.34
C MET A 139 13.57 1.75 0.31
N GLU A 140 14.69 1.08 0.60
CA GLU A 140 14.77 -0.32 1.02
C GLU A 140 15.06 -0.46 2.51
N HIS A 141 14.03 -0.83 3.27
CA HIS A 141 14.08 -0.91 4.74
C HIS A 141 14.03 -2.36 5.20
N VAL A 142 15.13 -2.83 5.81
CA VAL A 142 15.24 -4.22 6.27
C VAL A 142 14.39 -4.42 7.53
N LEU A 143 13.46 -5.36 7.44
CA LEU A 143 12.61 -5.81 8.56
C LEU A 143 13.23 -6.97 9.32
N GLU A 144 13.75 -7.92 8.57
CA GLU A 144 14.24 -9.19 9.12
C GLU A 144 15.44 -9.66 8.31
N ASN A 145 16.46 -10.15 9.02
CA ASN A 145 17.61 -10.80 8.43
C ASN A 145 17.91 -12.05 9.26
N SER A 146 17.71 -13.22 8.67
CA SER A 146 17.82 -14.50 9.35
C SER A 146 18.64 -15.50 8.55
N GLY A 147 19.36 -16.39 9.24
CA GLY A 147 20.06 -17.50 8.62
C GLY A 147 21.27 -17.13 7.76
N TYR A 148 21.94 -16.02 8.06
CA TYR A 148 23.17 -15.58 7.38
C TYR A 148 24.21 -16.71 7.26
N GLY A 149 24.81 -16.88 6.08
CA GLY A 149 25.79 -17.95 5.82
C GLY A 149 25.19 -19.34 5.61
N THR A 150 23.87 -19.50 5.57
CA THR A 150 23.19 -20.78 5.31
C THR A 150 22.42 -20.75 4.00
N SER A 151 22.13 -21.94 3.43
CA SER A 151 21.29 -22.08 2.24
C SER A 151 19.81 -21.72 2.46
N GLN A 152 19.43 -21.42 3.70
CA GLN A 152 18.07 -21.03 4.11
C GLN A 152 17.99 -19.56 4.56
N GLY A 153 19.09 -18.80 4.42
CA GLY A 153 19.11 -17.40 4.81
C GLY A 153 18.18 -16.53 3.96
N TYR A 154 17.52 -15.57 4.60
CA TYR A 154 16.67 -14.60 3.93
C TYR A 154 16.77 -13.19 4.52
N LEU A 155 16.53 -12.23 3.65
CA LEU A 155 16.29 -10.83 3.97
C LEU A 155 14.81 -10.53 3.67
N ARG A 156 14.12 -9.94 4.64
CA ARG A 156 12.77 -9.38 4.44
C ARG A 156 12.87 -7.87 4.52
N ALA A 157 12.32 -7.18 3.52
CA ALA A 157 12.38 -5.72 3.45
C ALA A 157 11.04 -5.12 3.03
N ASN A 158 10.78 -3.92 3.51
CA ASN A 158 9.79 -3.01 2.95
C ASN A 158 10.48 -2.14 1.91
N VAL A 159 9.91 -2.09 0.70
CA VAL A 159 10.36 -1.17 -0.35
C VAL A 159 9.29 -0.11 -0.55
N VAL A 160 9.66 1.13 -0.30
CA VAL A 160 8.72 2.27 -0.27
C VAL A 160 8.77 2.99 -1.61
N PHE A 161 7.65 3.04 -2.33
CA PHE A 161 7.45 3.92 -3.47
C PHE A 161 6.61 5.10 -3.01
N ASP A 162 7.20 6.28 -3.07
CA ASP A 162 6.68 7.49 -2.46
C ASP A 162 6.50 8.63 -3.48
N ASN A 163 6.51 8.28 -4.77
CA ASN A 163 6.38 9.17 -5.91
C ASN A 163 7.40 10.33 -5.88
N ASP A 164 8.69 10.00 -5.77
CA ASP A 164 9.81 10.97 -5.73
C ASP A 164 9.65 12.04 -4.64
N GLY A 165 9.07 11.68 -3.49
CA GLY A 165 8.79 12.61 -2.40
C GLY A 165 7.37 13.20 -2.40
N ASP A 166 6.67 13.20 -3.54
CA ASP A 166 5.37 13.89 -3.69
C ASP A 166 4.18 13.09 -3.15
N ARG A 167 4.36 11.78 -2.92
CA ARG A 167 3.32 10.83 -2.47
C ARG A 167 2.24 10.62 -3.54
N TYR A 168 1.44 9.58 -3.36
CA TYR A 168 0.28 9.32 -4.21
C TYR A 168 -0.96 10.00 -3.63
N LEU A 169 -1.74 10.62 -4.52
CA LEU A 169 -3.02 11.25 -4.20
C LEU A 169 -4.04 10.90 -5.27
N LEU A 170 -5.19 10.36 -4.87
CA LEU A 170 -6.27 10.00 -5.80
C LEU A 170 -7.52 10.82 -5.55
N SER A 171 -8.10 11.36 -6.61
CA SER A 171 -9.38 12.05 -6.60
C SER A 171 -10.55 11.05 -6.48
N PRO A 172 -11.74 11.50 -6.05
CA PRO A 172 -12.91 10.63 -5.93
C PRO A 172 -13.19 9.86 -7.23
N GLY A 173 -13.31 8.54 -7.14
CA GLY A 173 -13.58 7.66 -8.28
C GLY A 173 -12.38 7.25 -9.13
N GLN A 174 -11.20 7.87 -8.94
CA GLN A 174 -10.01 7.53 -9.72
C GLN A 174 -9.51 6.11 -9.44
N LEU A 175 -8.88 5.52 -10.46
CA LEU A 175 -8.24 4.22 -10.41
C LEU A 175 -6.74 4.36 -10.67
N LEU A 176 -5.95 3.82 -9.75
CA LEU A 176 -4.53 3.54 -9.94
C LEU A 176 -4.35 2.04 -10.22
N CYS A 177 -3.86 1.69 -11.38
CA CYS A 177 -3.50 0.32 -11.74
C CYS A 177 -2.02 0.13 -11.50
N LEU A 178 -1.64 -0.78 -10.60
CA LEU A 178 -0.30 -1.33 -10.61
C LEU A 178 -0.27 -2.35 -11.75
N GLU A 179 0.60 -2.16 -12.73
CA GLU A 179 0.60 -2.96 -13.96
C GLU A 179 1.57 -4.11 -13.87
N TYR A 180 2.81 -3.83 -13.45
CA TYR A 180 3.87 -4.81 -13.35
C TYR A 180 4.71 -4.56 -12.10
N LEU A 181 5.19 -5.64 -11.50
CA LEU A 181 6.05 -5.61 -10.33
C LEU A 181 7.10 -6.70 -10.46
N ALA A 182 8.36 -6.33 -10.38
CA ALA A 182 9.50 -7.23 -10.47
C ALA A 182 10.41 -7.09 -9.25
N LEU A 183 10.97 -8.20 -8.79
CA LEU A 183 12.05 -8.23 -7.80
C LEU A 183 13.27 -8.83 -8.50
N ASP A 184 14.29 -8.00 -8.67
CA ASP A 184 15.59 -8.39 -9.19
C ASP A 184 16.57 -8.55 -8.03
N VAL A 185 17.33 -9.66 -8.02
CA VAL A 185 18.48 -9.85 -7.13
C VAL A 185 19.74 -9.64 -7.95
N VAL A 186 20.35 -8.46 -7.81
CA VAL A 186 21.56 -8.06 -8.54
C VAL A 186 22.76 -8.80 -7.94
N ARG A 187 23.59 -9.42 -8.80
CA ARG A 187 24.78 -10.17 -8.41
C ARG A 187 26.03 -9.30 -8.43
#